data_AF-A0AB37UV08-F1
#
_entry.id   AF-A0AB37UV08-F1
#
_cell.length_a   1.000
_cell.length_b   1.000
_cell.length_c   1.000
_cell.angle_alpha   90.00
_cell.angle_beta   90.00
_cell.angle_gamma   90.00
#
_symmetry.space_group_name_H-M   'P 1'
#
loop_
_entity.id
_entity.type
_entity.pdbx_description
1 polymer ?
#
loop_
_entity_poly.entity_id
_entity_poly.type
_entity_poly.pdbx_seq_one_letter_code
_entity_poly.pdbx_strand_id
1 'polypeptide(L)'
;MKLLQFGAIALGSVGMLVLGAFSHSDRATSYASSSNTKAAKIVVAKNELVEKAGTSKDSKSKKGGQVVEAGAYHLELVPEKEANGTHLDLYLQRGDNHEAIPNAKVTAQVQSPDGTQKNLNFKYDPSGKHYTTLLPGKATGQYQMKVTADIKGEKVNGRFSFKQ
;
A
#
# COMPACT_ATOMS: atom_id res chain seq x y z
N MET A 1 -24.63 -29.38 52.39
CA MET A 1 -23.31 -29.47 53.05
C MET A 1 -22.38 -30.31 52.18
N LYS A 2 -21.32 -29.71 51.63
CA LYS A 2 -19.95 -30.24 51.58
C LYS A 2 -19.06 -29.26 50.81
N LEU A 3 -18.20 -28.62 51.59
CA LEU A 3 -17.03 -27.82 51.19
C LEU A 3 -15.90 -28.75 50.71
N LEU A 4 -14.76 -28.11 50.39
CA LEU A 4 -13.39 -28.63 50.16
C LEU A 4 -13.02 -28.64 48.66
N GLN A 5 -11.87 -28.16 48.18
CA GLN A 5 -10.69 -27.55 48.81
C GLN A 5 -9.80 -26.91 47.71
N PHE A 6 -8.89 -26.04 48.16
CA PHE A 6 -7.96 -25.21 47.40
C PHE A 6 -6.88 -25.98 46.59
N GLY A 7 -6.38 -25.34 45.52
CA GLY A 7 -5.06 -25.59 44.95
C GLY A 7 -4.53 -24.31 44.30
N ALA A 8 -3.41 -23.79 44.80
CA ALA A 8 -2.78 -22.54 44.37
C ALA A 8 -1.32 -22.77 43.93
N ILE A 9 -0.86 -21.86 43.05
CA ILE A 9 0.53 -21.46 42.74
C ILE A 9 1.35 -22.36 41.78
N ALA A 10 1.75 -21.76 40.65
CA ALA A 10 3.13 -21.84 40.17
C ALA A 10 3.52 -20.54 39.44
N LEU A 11 4.55 -19.89 40.00
CA LEU A 11 5.25 -18.71 39.49
C LEU A 11 6.14 -19.08 38.29
N GLY A 12 6.29 -18.16 37.33
CA GLY A 12 7.25 -18.30 36.23
C GLY A 12 7.52 -16.98 35.53
N SER A 13 8.36 -16.15 36.13
CA SER A 13 8.82 -14.86 35.61
C SER A 13 10.29 -14.93 35.17
N VAL A 14 10.55 -14.83 33.86
CA VAL A 14 11.81 -14.33 33.24
C VAL A 14 11.40 -13.93 31.80
N GLY A 15 11.54 -12.74 31.25
CA GLY A 15 12.54 -11.69 31.44
C GLY A 15 13.52 -11.71 30.25
N MET A 16 13.19 -11.09 29.12
CA MET A 16 14.18 -10.74 28.09
C MET A 16 13.86 -9.38 27.48
N LEU A 17 14.51 -8.35 28.01
CA LEU A 17 14.65 -7.04 27.40
C LEU A 17 15.88 -7.10 26.48
N VAL A 18 15.70 -6.86 25.18
CA VAL A 18 16.82 -6.61 24.27
C VAL A 18 16.84 -5.10 23.97
N LEU A 19 17.75 -4.38 24.62
CA LEU A 19 18.13 -3.02 24.27
C LEU A 19 19.21 -3.08 23.19
N GLY A 20 18.89 -2.65 21.97
CA GLY A 20 19.87 -2.40 20.90
C GLY A 20 19.90 -0.92 20.57
N ALA A 21 20.90 -0.20 21.09
CA ALA A 21 21.12 1.22 20.87
C ALA A 21 22.56 1.46 20.40
N PHE A 22 22.67 2.04 19.20
CA PHE A 22 23.69 2.93 18.60
C PHE A 22 25.18 2.64 18.86
N SER A 23 26.02 2.64 17.82
CA SER A 23 26.71 3.89 17.47
C SER A 23 27.24 3.92 16.04
N HIS A 24 27.08 5.09 15.42
CA HIS A 24 27.84 5.57 14.27
C HIS A 24 29.34 5.47 14.53
N SER A 25 30.09 5.02 13.53
CA SER A 25 31.52 5.29 13.42
C SER A 25 31.77 6.02 12.11
N ASP A 26 31.90 7.34 12.20
CA ASP A 26 32.64 8.11 11.20
C ASP A 26 34.10 7.64 11.24
N ARG A 27 34.57 7.03 10.15
CA ARG A 27 36.00 6.85 9.91
C ARG A 27 36.40 7.62 8.66
N ALA A 28 36.82 8.85 8.90
CA ALA A 28 37.74 9.55 8.02
C ALA A 28 39.13 8.93 8.18
N THR A 29 39.64 8.34 7.10
CA THR A 29 41.08 8.08 6.94
C THR A 29 41.52 8.75 5.65
N SER A 30 42.14 9.91 5.83
CA SER A 30 42.90 10.62 4.83
C SER A 30 44.18 9.85 4.52
N TYR A 31 44.35 9.46 3.26
CA TYR A 31 45.67 9.22 2.68
C TYR A 31 45.76 10.06 1.40
N ALA A 32 46.59 11.10 1.45
CA ALA A 32 46.98 11.86 0.29
C ALA A 32 48.19 11.20 -0.36
N SER A 33 48.11 10.88 -1.66
CA SER A 33 49.27 10.95 -2.56
C SER A 33 48.82 11.05 -4.03
N SER A 34 48.93 12.27 -4.53
CA SER A 34 49.38 12.74 -5.85
C SER A 34 49.00 12.02 -7.16
N SER A 35 48.22 12.77 -7.96
CA SER A 35 48.53 13.27 -9.31
C SER A 35 47.75 12.73 -10.52
N ASN A 36 47.18 13.71 -11.25
CA ASN A 36 46.77 13.77 -12.66
C ASN A 36 45.63 12.85 -13.16
N THR A 37 44.45 13.43 -13.38
CA THR A 37 44.01 13.89 -14.73
C THR A 37 42.50 14.20 -14.80
N LYS A 38 42.19 15.26 -15.54
CA LYS A 38 40.92 15.61 -16.23
C LYS A 38 39.66 15.90 -15.40
N ALA A 39 39.29 17.19 -15.45
CA ALA A 39 37.97 17.71 -15.17
C ALA A 39 36.90 17.03 -16.05
N ALA A 40 35.89 16.44 -15.41
CA ALA A 40 34.65 16.02 -16.03
C ALA A 40 33.47 16.62 -15.27
N LYS A 41 32.79 17.52 -16.00
CA LYS A 41 31.47 18.12 -15.83
C LYS A 41 30.52 17.35 -14.89
N ILE A 42 30.07 18.00 -13.82
CA ILE A 42 28.96 17.56 -12.96
C ILE A 42 27.68 17.56 -13.81
N VAL A 43 27.19 16.37 -14.17
CA VAL A 43 25.82 16.18 -14.64
C VAL A 43 24.97 15.95 -13.40
N VAL A 44 24.09 16.89 -13.11
CA VAL A 44 23.02 16.76 -12.12
C VAL A 44 22.11 15.64 -12.59
N ALA A 45 22.30 14.44 -12.03
CA ALA A 45 21.37 13.34 -12.20
C ALA A 45 20.09 13.70 -11.43
N LYS A 46 19.04 14.09 -12.17
CA LYS A 46 17.66 14.06 -11.68
C LYS A 46 17.40 12.63 -11.19
N ASN A 47 17.25 12.48 -9.88
CA ASN A 47 16.83 11.24 -9.28
C ASN A 47 15.32 11.09 -9.53
N GLU A 48 14.95 10.69 -10.76
CA GLU A 48 13.61 10.18 -11.03
C GLU A 48 13.47 8.87 -10.25
N LEU A 49 12.70 8.95 -9.17
CA LEU A 49 12.21 7.79 -8.44
C LEU A 49 11.27 7.01 -9.35
N VAL A 50 11.86 6.13 -10.15
CA VAL A 50 11.14 5.09 -10.88
C VAL A 50 10.58 4.11 -9.85
N GLU A 51 9.26 4.12 -9.68
CA GLU A 51 8.49 3.08 -9.01
C GLU A 51 8.80 1.73 -9.66
N LYS A 52 9.56 0.89 -8.97
CA LYS A 52 9.73 -0.51 -9.34
C LYS A 52 8.67 -1.35 -8.63
N ALA A 53 7.45 -1.33 -9.16
CA ALA A 53 6.52 -2.44 -8.95
C ALA A 53 7.07 -3.68 -9.68
N GLY A 54 6.95 -4.85 -9.05
CA GLY A 54 7.56 -6.10 -9.51
C GLY A 54 7.24 -6.41 -10.97
N THR A 55 8.29 -6.75 -11.74
CA THR A 55 8.18 -7.14 -13.14
C THR A 55 7.66 -8.58 -13.26
N SER A 56 6.35 -8.75 -13.17
CA SER A 56 5.63 -9.75 -13.96
C SER A 56 5.30 -9.13 -15.31
N LYS A 57 5.40 -9.90 -16.39
CA LYS A 57 5.34 -9.41 -17.79
C LYS A 57 3.98 -8.80 -18.19
N ASP A 58 2.98 -8.84 -17.30
CA ASP A 58 1.58 -8.47 -17.52
C ASP A 58 1.04 -7.37 -16.58
N SER A 59 1.86 -6.75 -15.73
CA SER A 59 1.43 -5.71 -14.77
C SER A 59 1.08 -4.35 -15.41
N LYS A 60 0.47 -4.35 -16.60
CA LYS A 60 0.13 -3.14 -17.35
C LYS A 60 -1.32 -2.76 -17.06
N SER A 61 -1.53 -1.52 -16.66
CA SER A 61 -2.86 -0.91 -16.55
C SER A 61 -3.67 -1.11 -17.84
N LYS A 62 -4.90 -1.60 -17.71
CA LYS A 62 -5.85 -1.74 -18.84
C LYS A 62 -6.85 -0.59 -18.89
N LYS A 63 -7.00 0.15 -17.79
CA LYS A 63 -8.01 1.21 -17.60
C LYS A 63 -7.39 2.59 -17.38
N GLY A 64 -6.07 2.70 -17.50
CA GLY A 64 -5.31 3.93 -17.24
C GLY A 64 -5.07 4.21 -15.75
N GLY A 65 -5.35 3.24 -14.87
CA GLY A 65 -5.21 3.36 -13.43
C GLY A 65 -3.87 2.90 -12.85
N GLN A 66 -3.76 2.98 -11.53
CA GLN A 66 -2.66 2.41 -10.77
C GLN A 66 -2.92 0.92 -10.51
N VAL A 67 -1.95 0.07 -10.82
CA VAL A 67 -2.05 -1.40 -10.66
C VAL A 67 -1.29 -1.89 -9.44
N VAL A 68 -1.90 -2.82 -8.72
CA VAL A 68 -1.27 -3.64 -7.69
C VAL A 68 -1.55 -5.12 -7.98
N GLU A 69 -0.49 -5.88 -8.19
CA GLU A 69 -0.55 -7.35 -8.25
C GLU A 69 -0.39 -7.93 -6.85
N ALA A 70 -1.33 -8.75 -6.41
CA ALA A 70 -1.37 -9.34 -5.08
C ALA A 70 -1.66 -10.84 -5.18
N GLY A 71 -0.60 -11.65 -5.30
CA GLY A 71 -0.73 -13.10 -5.48
C GLY A 71 -1.38 -13.43 -6.82
N ALA A 72 -2.52 -14.13 -6.79
CA ALA A 72 -3.28 -14.52 -7.99
C ALA A 72 -4.24 -13.43 -8.49
N TYR A 73 -4.13 -12.21 -7.96
CA TYR A 73 -5.12 -11.15 -8.15
C TYR A 73 -4.48 -9.87 -8.68
N HIS A 74 -5.20 -9.22 -9.59
CA HIS A 74 -4.89 -7.94 -10.17
C HIS A 74 -5.89 -6.91 -9.64
N LEU A 75 -5.39 -5.82 -9.04
CA LEU A 75 -6.20 -4.70 -8.60
C LEU A 75 -5.76 -3.45 -9.36
N GLU A 76 -6.68 -2.83 -10.09
CA GLU A 76 -6.44 -1.56 -10.78
C GLU A 76 -7.39 -0.48 -10.26
N LEU A 77 -6.84 0.63 -9.78
CA LEU A 77 -7.60 1.79 -9.31
C LEU A 77 -7.59 2.91 -10.34
N VAL A 78 -8.77 3.36 -10.74
CA VAL A 78 -9.00 4.52 -11.61
C VAL A 78 -9.80 5.58 -10.83
N PRO A 79 -9.14 6.64 -10.35
CA PRO A 79 -9.82 7.77 -9.74
C PRO A 79 -10.28 8.78 -10.81
N GLU A 80 -11.57 9.11 -10.82
CA GLU A 80 -12.16 10.10 -11.73
C GLU A 80 -12.74 11.28 -10.94
N LYS A 81 -12.34 12.50 -11.32
CA LYS A 81 -12.78 13.71 -10.60
C LYS A 81 -14.20 14.10 -11.05
N GLU A 82 -15.08 14.33 -10.08
CA GLU A 82 -16.47 14.74 -10.31
C GLU A 82 -16.82 16.04 -9.55
N ALA A 83 -17.98 16.61 -9.83
CA ALA A 83 -18.45 17.85 -9.20
C ALA A 83 -18.56 17.76 -7.66
N ASN A 84 -18.82 16.56 -7.11
CA ASN A 84 -19.08 16.35 -5.68
C ASN A 84 -18.00 15.54 -4.95
N GLY A 85 -16.91 15.18 -5.64
CA GLY A 85 -15.87 14.33 -5.07
C GLY A 85 -14.98 13.68 -6.12
N THR A 86 -14.44 12.52 -5.78
CA THR A 86 -13.73 11.64 -6.72
C THR A 86 -14.48 10.32 -6.77
N HIS A 87 -14.92 9.92 -7.97
CA HIS A 87 -15.40 8.58 -8.26
C HIS A 87 -14.20 7.64 -8.26
N LEU A 88 -14.29 6.53 -7.53
CA LEU A 88 -13.19 5.57 -7.42
C LEU A 88 -13.64 4.25 -8.02
N ASP A 89 -13.08 3.91 -9.18
CA ASP A 89 -13.30 2.62 -9.81
C ASP A 89 -12.14 1.68 -9.50
N LEU A 90 -12.46 0.54 -8.88
CA LEU A 90 -11.53 -0.53 -8.58
C LEU A 90 -11.88 -1.77 -9.39
N TYR A 91 -11.04 -2.10 -10.35
CA TYR A 91 -11.10 -3.33 -11.10
C TYR A 91 -10.39 -4.42 -10.29
N LEU A 92 -11.18 -5.32 -9.71
CA LEU A 92 -10.68 -6.54 -9.06
C LEU A 92 -10.78 -7.70 -10.04
N GLN A 93 -9.62 -8.24 -10.42
CA GLN A 93 -9.51 -9.22 -11.48
C GLN A 93 -8.57 -10.37 -11.08
N ARG A 94 -8.66 -11.46 -11.84
CA ARG A 94 -7.67 -12.54 -11.81
C ARG A 94 -6.36 -12.05 -12.45
N GLY A 95 -5.22 -12.38 -11.85
CA GLY A 95 -3.91 -11.92 -12.33
C GLY A 95 -3.48 -12.54 -13.67
N ASP A 96 -3.96 -13.74 -13.99
CA ASP A 96 -3.59 -14.48 -15.20
C ASP A 96 -4.36 -14.01 -16.45
N ASN A 97 -5.69 -13.97 -16.38
CA ASN A 97 -6.55 -13.69 -17.52
C ASN A 97 -7.28 -12.34 -17.44
N HIS A 98 -7.10 -11.59 -16.34
CA HIS A 98 -7.80 -10.33 -16.06
C HIS A 98 -9.33 -10.43 -16.09
N GLU A 99 -9.86 -11.62 -15.80
CA GLU A 99 -11.30 -11.82 -15.63
C GLU A 99 -11.78 -11.12 -14.35
N ALA A 100 -12.88 -10.38 -14.45
CA ALA A 100 -13.45 -9.64 -13.32
C ALA A 100 -13.97 -10.60 -12.24
N ILE A 101 -13.75 -10.25 -10.98
CA ILE A 101 -14.17 -11.05 -9.83
C ILE A 101 -15.37 -10.36 -9.15
N PRO A 102 -16.62 -10.79 -9.42
CA PRO A 102 -17.79 -10.27 -8.74
C PRO A 102 -17.92 -10.82 -7.32
N ASN A 103 -18.87 -10.28 -6.55
CA ASN A 103 -19.29 -10.78 -5.23
C ASN A 103 -18.20 -10.80 -4.13
N ALA A 104 -17.17 -9.97 -4.25
CA ALA A 104 -16.22 -9.71 -3.18
C ALA A 104 -16.73 -8.59 -2.28
N LYS A 105 -16.35 -8.62 -0.99
CA LYS A 105 -16.57 -7.48 -0.10
C LYS A 105 -15.35 -6.57 -0.18
N VAL A 106 -15.50 -5.43 -0.84
CA VAL A 106 -14.41 -4.47 -1.06
C VAL A 106 -14.58 -3.26 -0.15
N THR A 107 -13.56 -2.98 0.66
CA THR A 107 -13.49 -1.84 1.56
C THR A 107 -12.17 -1.10 1.38
N ALA A 108 -12.14 0.18 1.70
CA ALA A 108 -10.91 0.95 1.72
C ALA A 108 -10.84 1.91 2.91
N GLN A 109 -9.63 2.15 3.40
CA GLN A 109 -9.30 3.26 4.27
C GLN A 109 -8.52 4.28 3.45
N VAL A 110 -9.06 5.48 3.32
CA VAL A 110 -8.46 6.61 2.62
C VAL A 110 -7.96 7.61 3.64
N GLN A 111 -6.74 8.10 3.46
CA GLN A 111 -6.18 9.23 4.16
C GLN A 111 -6.09 10.42 3.21
N SER A 112 -6.69 11.55 3.59
CA SER A 112 -6.62 12.82 2.86
C SER A 112 -5.29 13.55 3.11
N PRO A 113 -4.98 14.58 2.32
CA PRO A 113 -3.71 15.32 2.43
C PRO A 113 -3.46 15.96 3.80
N ASP A 114 -4.52 16.25 4.55
CA ASP A 114 -4.47 16.78 5.92
C ASP A 114 -4.27 15.69 6.99
N GLY A 115 -4.18 14.42 6.58
CA GLY A 115 -4.03 13.27 7.47
C GLY A 115 -5.34 12.65 7.96
N THR A 116 -6.49 13.27 7.69
CA THR A 116 -7.82 12.75 8.09
C THR A 116 -8.09 11.40 7.42
N GLN A 117 -8.66 10.45 8.16
CA GLN A 117 -8.97 9.11 7.65
C GLN A 117 -10.47 8.88 7.47
N LYS A 118 -10.83 8.17 6.40
CA LYS A 118 -12.20 7.76 6.10
C LYS A 118 -12.26 6.32 5.60
N ASN A 119 -13.26 5.58 6.06
CA ASN A 119 -13.56 4.26 5.52
C ASN A 119 -14.61 4.37 4.41
N LEU A 120 -14.37 3.65 3.31
CA LEU A 120 -15.25 3.56 2.16
C LEU A 120 -15.63 2.09 1.94
N ASN A 121 -16.89 1.87 1.55
CA ASN A 121 -17.39 0.58 1.10
C ASN A 121 -17.68 0.69 -0.38
N PHE A 122 -17.10 -0.19 -1.19
CA PHE A 122 -17.35 -0.20 -2.61
C PHE A 122 -18.54 -1.09 -2.93
N LYS A 123 -19.25 -0.75 -4.01
CA LYS A 123 -20.35 -1.54 -4.57
C LYS A 123 -19.93 -2.06 -5.93
N TYR A 124 -20.26 -3.32 -6.21
CA TYR A 124 -20.00 -3.88 -7.55
C TYR A 124 -20.99 -3.29 -8.56
N ASP A 125 -20.48 -2.75 -9.67
CA ASP A 125 -21.25 -2.43 -10.87
C ASP A 125 -21.13 -3.58 -11.88
N PRO A 126 -22.20 -4.35 -12.12
CA PRO A 126 -22.20 -5.43 -13.11
C PRO A 126 -21.98 -4.96 -14.54
N SER A 127 -22.38 -3.73 -14.89
CA SER A 127 -22.27 -3.19 -16.25
C SER A 127 -20.82 -2.88 -16.58
N GLY A 128 -20.14 -2.14 -15.70
CA GLY A 128 -18.73 -1.80 -15.82
C GLY A 128 -17.76 -2.89 -15.37
N LYS A 129 -18.26 -3.97 -14.73
CA LYS A 129 -17.49 -5.09 -14.18
C LYS A 129 -16.38 -4.67 -13.21
N HIS A 130 -16.65 -3.65 -12.40
CA HIS A 130 -15.73 -3.12 -11.39
C HIS A 130 -16.47 -2.77 -10.10
N TYR A 131 -15.72 -2.42 -9.06
CA TYR A 131 -16.24 -1.93 -7.81
C TYR A 131 -16.13 -0.41 -7.79
N THR A 132 -17.20 0.29 -7.46
CA THR A 132 -17.23 1.76 -7.44
C THR A 132 -17.64 2.31 -6.06
N THR A 133 -17.12 3.49 -5.70
CA THR A 133 -17.61 4.33 -4.61
C THR A 133 -17.29 5.80 -4.89
N LEU A 134 -18.03 6.70 -4.23
CA LEU A 134 -17.68 8.12 -4.19
C LEU A 134 -16.85 8.44 -2.93
N LEU A 135 -15.68 9.05 -3.11
CA LEU A 135 -14.96 9.76 -2.05
C LEU A 135 -15.43 11.23 -2.04
N PRO A 136 -16.24 11.66 -1.06
CA PRO A 136 -16.68 13.04 -1.00
C PRO A 136 -15.58 13.94 -0.45
N GLY A 137 -15.61 15.20 -0.86
CA GLY A 137 -14.60 16.20 -0.52
C GLY A 137 -13.83 16.65 -1.75
N LYS A 138 -13.15 17.80 -1.62
CA LYS A 138 -12.43 18.45 -2.72
C LYS A 138 -11.03 18.92 -2.29
N ALA A 139 -10.54 18.44 -1.15
CA ALA A 139 -9.22 18.83 -0.68
C ALA A 139 -8.19 18.41 -1.74
N THR A 140 -7.39 19.36 -2.20
CA THR A 140 -6.41 19.12 -3.25
C THR A 140 -5.13 18.55 -2.65
N GLY A 141 -4.52 17.58 -3.31
CA GLY A 141 -3.25 17.01 -2.86
C GLY A 141 -3.20 15.49 -2.97
N GLN A 142 -2.21 14.90 -2.29
CA GLN A 142 -1.96 13.46 -2.32
C GLN A 142 -2.85 12.72 -1.32
N TYR A 143 -3.64 11.76 -1.82
CA TYR A 143 -4.40 10.82 -1.03
C TYR A 143 -3.67 9.48 -0.98
N GLN A 144 -3.72 8.83 0.18
CA GLN A 144 -3.21 7.48 0.37
C GLN A 144 -4.40 6.56 0.64
N MET A 145 -4.43 5.39 0.01
CA MET A 145 -5.54 4.45 0.17
C MET A 145 -5.03 3.03 0.38
N LYS A 146 -5.61 2.35 1.38
CA LYS A 146 -5.45 0.91 1.59
C LYS A 146 -6.79 0.22 1.30
N VAL A 147 -6.79 -0.65 0.30
CA VAL A 147 -7.95 -1.46 -0.10
C VAL A 147 -7.79 -2.86 0.49
N THR A 148 -8.91 -3.43 0.94
CA THR A 148 -9.04 -4.85 1.26
C THR A 148 -10.25 -5.41 0.52
N ALA A 149 -9.99 -6.39 -0.35
CA ALA A 149 -11.01 -7.21 -0.99
C ALA A 149 -11.08 -8.57 -0.28
N ASP A 150 -12.25 -8.92 0.22
CA ASP A 150 -12.53 -10.25 0.76
C ASP A 150 -13.26 -11.09 -0.30
N ILE A 151 -12.55 -12.06 -0.85
CA ILE A 151 -13.00 -12.95 -1.92
C ILE A 151 -13.28 -14.31 -1.28
N LYS A 152 -14.54 -14.53 -0.87
CA LYS A 152 -14.98 -15.79 -0.24
C LYS A 152 -14.12 -16.19 0.98
N GLY A 153 -13.69 -15.22 1.79
CA GLY A 153 -12.85 -15.42 2.97
C GLY A 153 -11.35 -15.17 2.75
N GLU A 154 -10.88 -15.15 1.50
CA GLU A 154 -9.50 -14.79 1.16
C GLU A 154 -9.35 -13.27 1.11
N LYS A 155 -8.41 -12.71 1.89
CA LYS A 155 -8.16 -11.26 1.92
C LYS A 155 -7.03 -10.87 0.99
N VAL A 156 -7.35 -10.03 0.02
CA VAL A 156 -6.42 -9.42 -0.91
C VAL A 156 -6.29 -7.95 -0.60
N ASN A 157 -5.06 -7.46 -0.42
CA ASN A 157 -4.82 -6.08 -0.02
C ASN A 157 -4.09 -5.31 -1.14
N GLY A 158 -4.54 -4.08 -1.39
CA GLY A 158 -3.89 -3.14 -2.30
C GLY A 158 -3.56 -1.84 -1.58
N ARG A 159 -2.45 -1.19 -1.97
CA ARG A 159 -2.11 0.16 -1.52
C ARG A 159 -1.98 1.05 -2.75
N PHE A 160 -2.70 2.16 -2.73
CA PHE A 160 -2.77 3.11 -3.83
C PHE A 160 -2.50 4.52 -3.33
N SER A 161 -2.13 5.39 -4.26
CA SER A 161 -1.94 6.81 -4.04
C SER A 161 -2.44 7.56 -5.26
N PHE A 162 -3.22 8.62 -5.05
CA PHE A 162 -3.74 9.44 -6.15
C PHE A 162 -3.84 10.90 -5.75
N LYS A 163 -3.88 11.78 -6.75
CA LYS A 163 -4.07 13.21 -6.54
C LYS A 163 -5.50 13.61 -6.90
N GLN A 164 -6.07 14.52 -6.12
CA GLN A 164 -7.33 15.19 -6.42
C GLN A 164 -7.12 16.68 -6.64
#